data_AF-A0A9R0QKT6-F1
#
_entry.id   AF-A0A9R0QKT6-F1
#
_cell.length_a   1.000
_cell.length_b   1.000
_cell.length_c   1.000
_cell.angle_alpha   90.00
_cell.angle_beta   90.00
_cell.angle_gamma   90.00
#
_symmetry.space_group_name_H-M   'P 1'
#
loop_
_entity.id
_entity.type
_entity.pdbx_description
1 polymer ?
#
loop_
_entity_poly.entity_id
_entity_poly.type
_entity_poly.pdbx_seq_one_letter_code
_entity_poly.pdbx_strand_id
1 'polypeptide(L)'
;MSHSRPRRDWEEDHGGAGGEDRRGSPQAKRPRGCCSCSCCREKKDFYESQNEILKKEMECMSKGFVEERKTLQKEMQQFYQSSQLQLHELITEQGRRMQECHKNFRLIWEQLNNQLSKIENSGDHVQQYSNPRTCSDEGEHRKYRMKFENKCCDTQYSRQDIMADDDHPLKVAIYDCDNRIITEGPLSSIQVKVVVLHGEFNNDHKEHWKREYFHEKMISSRPGKPPLLSEDLYPRLEGGMANIYGVKFQDNSSFVPSKRFRLGVMAADDSMSEKIQEGISESFAVRDRRGLCKFTQFYSSFDI
;
A
#
# COMPACT_ATOMS: atom_id res chain seq x y z
N MET A 1 -30.00 17.59 33.75
CA MET A 1 -29.45 17.51 32.37
C MET A 1 -30.49 16.88 31.48
N SER A 2 -31.16 17.68 30.66
CA SER A 2 -32.04 17.21 29.57
C SER A 2 -32.53 18.45 28.79
N HIS A 3 -31.68 18.93 27.88
CA HIS A 3 -32.06 19.96 26.90
C HIS A 3 -32.74 19.27 25.71
N SER A 4 -34.07 19.33 25.69
CA SER A 4 -34.86 18.96 24.51
C SER A 4 -35.06 20.20 23.64
N ARG A 5 -34.55 20.13 22.41
CA ARG A 5 -34.70 21.13 21.34
C ARG A 5 -36.18 21.23 20.89
N PRO A 6 -36.72 22.41 20.56
CA PRO A 6 -38.02 22.48 19.89
C PRO A 6 -37.88 22.15 18.39
N ARG A 7 -38.82 21.34 17.91
CA ARG A 7 -39.03 20.93 16.52
C ARG A 7 -39.32 22.13 15.61
N ARG A 8 -38.79 22.08 14.38
CA ARG A 8 -39.31 22.84 13.23
C ARG A 8 -40.50 22.07 12.67
N ASP A 9 -41.68 22.65 12.72
CA ASP A 9 -42.79 22.22 11.87
C ASP A 9 -42.70 23.00 10.55
N TRP A 10 -42.50 22.26 9.47
CA TRP A 10 -42.76 22.70 8.11
C TRP A 10 -44.17 22.20 7.79
N GLU A 11 -45.14 23.11 7.67
CA GLU A 11 -46.40 22.83 6.99
C GLU A 11 -46.33 23.43 5.59
N GLU A 12 -46.38 22.54 4.60
CA GLU A 12 -46.56 22.86 3.18
C GLU A 12 -48.05 23.07 2.89
N ASP A 13 -48.35 24.27 2.39
CA ASP A 13 -49.12 24.58 1.19
C ASP A 13 -50.56 24.04 1.01
N HIS A 14 -51.53 24.97 1.01
CA HIS A 14 -52.76 24.83 0.22
C HIS A 14 -53.33 26.19 -0.21
N GLY A 15 -53.46 26.37 -1.53
CA GLY A 15 -54.66 26.93 -2.16
C GLY A 15 -54.72 28.45 -2.33
N GLY A 16 -54.51 28.92 -3.55
CA GLY A 16 -54.58 30.33 -3.91
C GLY A 16 -55.99 30.93 -4.02
N ALA A 17 -56.03 32.26 -4.07
CA ALA A 17 -56.99 33.06 -4.81
C ALA A 17 -56.48 34.52 -4.82
N GLY A 18 -56.65 35.20 -5.94
CA GLY A 18 -56.06 36.50 -6.22
C GLY A 18 -56.50 37.65 -5.32
N GLY A 19 -55.64 38.67 -5.28
CA GLY A 19 -55.91 39.97 -4.69
C GLY A 19 -54.64 40.81 -4.74
N GLU A 20 -54.61 41.80 -5.65
CA GLU A 20 -53.58 42.82 -5.66
C GLU A 20 -53.54 43.55 -4.32
N ASP A 21 -52.49 43.33 -3.55
CA ASP A 21 -52.16 44.17 -2.40
C ASP A 21 -50.66 44.48 -2.47
N ARG A 22 -50.33 45.57 -3.18
CA ARG A 22 -49.01 46.22 -3.09
C ARG A 22 -48.84 46.83 -1.69
N ARG A 23 -48.61 45.99 -0.67
CA ARG A 23 -48.05 46.46 0.60
C ARG A 23 -46.55 46.52 0.46
N GLY A 24 -46.08 47.66 -0.03
CA GLY A 24 -44.66 48.00 0.02
C GLY A 24 -44.15 47.84 1.44
N SER A 25 -43.00 47.17 1.59
CA SER A 25 -42.25 47.13 2.85
C SER A 25 -42.20 48.53 3.46
N PRO A 26 -42.36 48.69 4.79
CA PRO A 26 -42.16 49.99 5.42
C PRO A 26 -40.75 50.45 5.04
N GLN A 27 -40.65 51.52 4.24
CA GLN A 27 -39.37 52.15 3.98
C GLN A 27 -38.76 52.45 5.35
N ALA A 28 -37.56 51.94 5.60
CA ALA A 28 -36.78 52.31 6.76
C ALA A 28 -36.86 53.84 6.85
N LYS A 29 -37.46 54.36 7.92
CA LYS A 29 -37.54 55.80 8.14
C LYS A 29 -36.10 56.28 8.11
N ARG A 30 -35.69 56.92 7.02
CA ARG A 30 -34.40 57.59 6.94
C ARG A 30 -34.32 58.47 8.18
N PRO A 31 -33.23 58.38 8.98
CA PRO A 31 -33.08 59.26 10.13
C PRO A 31 -33.35 60.68 9.65
N ARG A 32 -34.31 61.39 10.26
CA ARG A 32 -34.55 62.79 9.91
C ARG A 32 -33.20 63.49 10.03
N GLY A 33 -32.72 64.07 8.93
CA GLY A 33 -31.40 64.70 8.88
C GLY A 33 -31.26 65.64 10.08
N CYS A 34 -30.25 65.37 10.91
CA CYS A 34 -29.91 66.19 12.06
C CYS A 34 -29.79 67.64 11.59
N CYS A 35 -30.32 68.58 12.38
CA CYS A 35 -30.15 70.01 12.17
C CYS A 35 -28.70 70.33 11.81
N SER A 36 -28.45 71.24 10.87
CA SER A 36 -27.11 71.70 10.47
C SER A 36 -26.41 72.52 11.57
N CYS A 37 -26.71 72.26 12.84
CA CYS A 37 -26.03 72.84 13.98
C CYS A 37 -24.63 72.21 14.15
N SER A 38 -23.71 72.97 14.73
CA SER A 38 -22.33 72.54 14.97
C SER A 38 -22.26 71.20 15.73
N CYS A 39 -23.09 71.02 16.76
CA CYS A 39 -23.11 69.79 17.57
C CYS A 39 -23.49 68.51 16.77
N CYS A 40 -24.38 68.61 15.78
CA CYS A 40 -24.73 67.48 14.91
C CYS A 40 -23.62 67.14 13.92
N ARG A 41 -22.88 68.15 13.42
CA ARG A 41 -21.73 67.95 12.53
C ARG A 41 -20.56 67.31 13.27
N GLU A 42 -20.21 67.82 14.44
CA GLU A 42 -19.15 67.27 15.27
C GLU A 42 -19.37 65.79 15.62
N LYS A 43 -20.60 65.39 15.93
CA LYS A 43 -20.95 63.97 16.15
C LYS A 43 -20.81 63.15 14.87
N LYS A 44 -21.27 63.67 13.73
CA LYS A 44 -21.14 62.99 12.43
C LYS A 44 -19.66 62.81 12.06
N ASP A 45 -18.87 63.86 12.19
CA ASP A 45 -17.44 63.88 11.90
C ASP A 45 -16.68 62.92 12.84
N PHE A 46 -17.10 62.82 14.11
CA PHE A 46 -16.57 61.84 15.07
C PHE A 46 -16.85 60.39 14.62
N TYR A 47 -18.08 60.06 14.24
CA TYR A 47 -18.42 58.72 13.77
C TYR A 47 -17.76 58.39 12.42
N GLU A 48 -17.69 59.35 11.50
CA GLU A 48 -16.96 59.19 10.23
C GLU A 48 -15.47 58.96 10.47
N SER A 49 -14.87 59.68 11.42
CA SER A 49 -13.48 59.46 11.84
C SER A 49 -13.26 58.06 12.43
N GLN A 50 -14.14 57.59 13.32
CA GLN A 50 -14.04 56.23 13.86
C GLN A 50 -14.21 55.15 12.79
N ASN A 51 -15.13 55.34 11.83
CA ASN A 51 -15.31 54.41 10.72
C ASN A 51 -14.06 54.33 9.83
N GLU A 52 -13.39 55.47 9.57
CA GLU A 52 -12.13 55.49 8.82
C GLU A 52 -10.99 54.80 9.57
N ILE A 53 -10.92 54.92 10.90
CA ILE A 53 -9.93 54.19 11.72
C ILE A 53 -10.17 52.68 11.62
N LEU A 54 -11.42 52.24 11.86
CA LEU A 54 -11.80 50.83 11.78
C LEU A 54 -11.51 50.24 10.39
N LYS A 55 -11.76 50.99 9.31
CA LYS A 55 -11.47 50.56 7.94
C LYS A 55 -9.97 50.35 7.72
N LYS A 56 -9.13 51.25 8.21
CA LYS A 56 -7.67 51.12 8.12
C LYS A 56 -7.15 49.94 8.94
N GLU A 57 -7.69 49.70 10.13
CA GLU A 57 -7.34 48.54 10.95
C GLU A 57 -7.71 47.22 10.24
N MET A 58 -8.92 47.14 9.68
CA MET A 58 -9.37 45.99 8.89
C MET A 58 -8.50 45.74 7.66
N GLU A 59 -8.11 46.80 6.93
CA GLU A 59 -7.20 46.69 5.80
C GLU A 59 -5.80 46.21 6.21
N CYS A 60 -5.25 46.73 7.32
CA CYS A 60 -3.97 46.29 7.86
C CYS A 60 -4.00 44.82 8.30
N MET A 61 -5.06 44.38 9.01
CA MET A 61 -5.23 42.98 9.38
C MET A 61 -5.35 42.09 8.14
N SER A 62 -6.16 42.49 7.15
CA SER A 62 -6.32 41.73 5.92
C SER A 62 -5.01 41.62 5.13
N LYS A 63 -4.19 42.66 5.09
CA LYS A 63 -2.85 42.61 4.47
C LYS A 63 -1.98 41.62 5.22
N GLY A 64 -1.88 41.73 6.54
CA GLY A 64 -1.11 40.82 7.38
C GLY A 64 -1.44 39.34 7.14
N PHE A 65 -2.72 38.98 7.09
CA PHE A 65 -3.15 37.61 6.76
C PHE A 65 -2.76 37.18 5.34
N VAL A 66 -2.83 38.08 4.36
CA VAL A 66 -2.42 37.80 2.99
C VAL A 66 -0.90 37.62 2.88
N GLU A 67 -0.12 38.42 3.59
CA GLU A 67 1.33 38.28 3.68
C GLU A 67 1.73 36.95 4.35
N GLU A 68 1.13 36.61 5.48
CA GLU A 68 1.41 35.36 6.21
C GLU A 68 1.09 34.13 5.35
N ARG A 69 -0.05 34.15 4.64
CA ARG A 69 -0.40 33.09 3.68
C ARG A 69 0.61 32.98 2.54
N LYS A 70 1.13 34.10 2.03
CA LYS A 70 2.17 34.09 0.98
C LYS A 70 3.48 33.51 1.51
N THR A 71 3.85 33.81 2.75
CA THR A 71 5.04 33.26 3.40
C THR A 71 4.91 31.75 3.59
N LEU A 72 3.81 31.29 4.18
CA LEU A 72 3.52 29.85 4.34
C LEU A 72 3.50 29.12 3.00
N GLN A 73 2.93 29.72 1.95
CA GLN A 73 2.92 29.13 0.62
C GLN A 73 4.33 28.97 0.04
N LYS A 74 5.22 29.95 0.25
CA LYS A 74 6.62 29.87 -0.18
C LYS A 74 7.38 28.79 0.58
N GLU A 75 7.22 28.72 1.90
CA GLU A 75 7.87 27.70 2.73
C GLU A 75 7.42 26.30 2.35
N MET A 76 6.12 26.09 2.18
CA MET A 76 5.58 24.81 1.72
C MET A 76 6.15 24.42 0.35
N GLN A 77 6.28 25.38 -0.56
CA GLN A 77 6.86 25.12 -1.88
C GLN A 77 8.36 24.80 -1.82
N GLN A 78 9.11 25.49 -0.95
CA GLN A 78 10.52 25.20 -0.70
C GLN A 78 10.70 23.81 -0.08
N PHE A 79 9.87 23.46 0.89
CA PHE A 79 9.88 22.14 1.52
C PHE A 79 9.65 21.03 0.48
N TYR A 80 8.65 21.21 -0.40
CA TYR A 80 8.38 20.27 -1.47
C TYR A 80 9.59 20.13 -2.41
N GLN A 81 10.15 21.24 -2.88
CA GLN A 81 11.32 21.23 -3.77
C GLN A 81 12.54 20.56 -3.11
N SER A 82 12.82 20.88 -1.84
CA SER A 82 13.93 20.29 -1.08
C SER A 82 13.74 18.79 -0.88
N SER A 83 12.53 18.34 -0.54
CA SER A 83 12.20 16.92 -0.41
C SER A 83 12.35 16.16 -1.73
N GLN A 84 11.90 16.75 -2.85
CA GLN A 84 12.07 16.15 -4.18
C GLN A 84 13.55 16.02 -4.55
N LEU A 85 14.38 17.03 -4.26
CA LEU A 85 15.82 16.99 -4.51
C LEU A 85 16.50 15.89 -3.67
N GLN A 86 16.17 15.79 -2.38
CA GLN A 86 16.73 14.74 -1.51
C GLN A 86 16.36 13.34 -2.01
N LEU A 87 15.11 13.14 -2.43
CA LEU A 87 14.66 11.86 -3.00
C LEU A 87 15.43 11.53 -4.29
N HIS A 88 15.58 12.51 -5.19
CA HIS A 88 16.34 12.33 -6.42
C HIS A 88 17.81 11.97 -6.13
N GLU A 89 18.45 12.67 -5.20
CA GLU A 89 19.84 12.43 -4.81
C GLU A 89 20.03 11.01 -4.24
N LEU A 90 19.15 10.58 -3.35
CA LEU A 90 19.14 9.21 -2.82
C LEU A 90 18.98 8.17 -3.93
N ILE A 91 18.04 8.37 -4.84
CA ILE A 91 17.82 7.46 -5.98
C ILE A 91 19.07 7.41 -6.87
N THR A 92 19.68 8.56 -7.17
CA THR A 92 20.90 8.60 -7.99
C THR A 92 22.09 7.94 -7.32
N GLU A 93 22.28 8.11 -6.01
CA GLU A 93 23.39 7.49 -5.28
C GLU A 93 23.19 5.96 -5.18
N GLN A 94 21.95 5.50 -4.96
CA GLN A 94 21.63 4.08 -5.02
C GLN A 94 21.88 3.50 -6.43
N GLY A 95 21.49 4.24 -7.47
CA GLY A 95 21.79 3.87 -8.87
C GLY A 95 23.29 3.77 -9.13
N ARG A 96 24.08 4.72 -8.64
CA ARG A 96 25.55 4.73 -8.76
C ARG A 96 26.18 3.53 -8.04
N ARG A 97 25.74 3.24 -6.82
CA ARG A 97 26.15 2.05 -6.06
C ARG A 97 25.83 0.75 -6.80
N MET A 98 24.64 0.68 -7.39
CA MET A 98 24.21 -0.50 -8.17
C MET A 98 25.04 -0.67 -9.43
N GLN A 99 25.37 0.42 -10.15
CA GLN A 99 26.27 0.37 -11.29
C GLN A 99 27.68 -0.09 -10.91
N GLU A 100 28.20 0.37 -9.76
CA GLU A 100 29.50 -0.06 -9.28
C GLU A 100 29.51 -1.53 -8.88
N CYS A 101 28.43 -1.98 -8.20
CA CYS A 101 28.20 -3.39 -7.92
C CYS A 101 28.16 -4.22 -9.22
N HIS A 102 27.47 -3.74 -10.25
CA HIS A 102 27.41 -4.38 -11.56
C HIS A 102 28.79 -4.47 -12.25
N LYS A 103 29.63 -3.42 -12.16
CA LYS A 103 30.99 -3.46 -12.70
C LYS A 103 31.85 -4.47 -11.95
N ASN A 104 31.80 -4.47 -10.63
CA ASN A 104 32.52 -5.43 -9.80
C ASN A 104 32.07 -6.86 -10.10
N PHE A 105 30.76 -7.08 -10.22
CA PHE A 105 30.22 -8.38 -10.60
C PHE A 105 30.67 -8.81 -12.00
N ARG A 106 30.70 -7.90 -12.98
CA ARG A 106 31.23 -8.18 -14.33
C ARG A 106 32.70 -8.59 -14.28
N LEU A 107 33.53 -7.85 -13.54
CA LEU A 107 34.96 -8.16 -13.39
C LEU A 107 35.18 -9.52 -12.73
N ILE A 108 34.45 -9.80 -11.64
CA ILE A 108 34.47 -11.11 -10.98
C ILE A 108 34.05 -12.20 -11.96
N TRP A 109 33.02 -11.93 -12.79
CA TRP A 109 32.53 -12.89 -13.76
C TRP A 109 33.55 -13.16 -14.89
N GLU A 110 34.19 -12.12 -15.42
CA GLU A 110 35.27 -12.27 -16.41
C GLU A 110 36.50 -13.00 -15.83
N GLN A 111 36.86 -12.72 -14.57
CA GLN A 111 37.94 -13.43 -13.88
C GLN A 111 37.63 -14.92 -13.73
N LEU A 112 36.40 -15.26 -13.34
CA LEU A 112 35.99 -16.65 -13.15
C LEU A 112 35.93 -17.40 -14.49
N ASN A 113 35.42 -16.78 -15.56
CA ASN A 113 35.46 -17.35 -16.91
C ASN A 113 36.88 -17.57 -17.44
N ASN A 114 37.80 -16.64 -17.16
CA ASN A 114 39.22 -16.80 -17.53
C ASN A 114 39.95 -17.87 -16.71
N GLN A 115 39.50 -18.16 -15.49
CA GLN A 115 40.00 -19.28 -14.70
C GLN A 115 39.44 -20.61 -15.24
N LEU A 116 38.15 -20.66 -15.59
CA LEU A 116 37.53 -21.84 -16.22
C LEU A 116 38.19 -22.21 -17.55
N SER A 117 38.48 -21.24 -18.42
CA SER A 117 39.15 -21.51 -19.72
C SER A 117 40.60 -21.99 -19.58
N LYS A 118 41.27 -21.72 -18.46
CA LYS A 118 42.61 -22.26 -18.16
C LYS A 118 42.57 -23.70 -17.66
N ILE A 119 41.52 -24.07 -16.94
CA ILE A 119 41.27 -25.44 -16.49
C ILE A 119 40.97 -26.34 -17.70
N GLU A 120 40.25 -25.83 -18.71
CA GLU A 120 39.97 -26.57 -19.95
C GLU A 120 41.23 -26.87 -20.80
N ASN A 121 42.31 -26.10 -20.65
CA ASN A 121 43.52 -26.21 -21.48
C ASN A 121 44.72 -26.88 -20.78
N SER A 122 44.58 -27.30 -19.52
CA SER A 122 45.67 -27.95 -18.77
C SER A 122 45.17 -29.18 -18.01
N GLY A 123 45.32 -30.36 -18.61
CA GLY A 123 45.37 -31.60 -17.84
C GLY A 123 44.67 -32.80 -18.45
N ASP A 124 45.52 -33.74 -18.87
CA ASP A 124 45.31 -35.18 -18.75
C ASP A 124 44.36 -35.62 -17.63
N HIS A 125 43.55 -36.62 -17.97
CA HIS A 125 42.81 -37.52 -17.07
C HIS A 125 41.98 -36.86 -15.96
N VAL A 126 40.79 -36.38 -16.31
CA VAL A 126 39.72 -36.11 -15.36
C VAL A 126 38.69 -37.24 -15.44
N GLN A 127 38.58 -38.01 -14.34
CA GLN A 127 37.44 -38.88 -14.08
C GLN A 127 36.15 -38.08 -14.25
N GLN A 128 35.24 -38.63 -15.05
CA GLN A 128 33.92 -38.08 -15.36
C GLN A 128 33.19 -37.60 -14.11
N TYR A 129 33.29 -36.30 -13.81
CA TYR A 129 32.22 -35.61 -13.13
C TYR A 129 31.15 -35.34 -14.17
N SER A 130 30.07 -36.11 -14.05
CA SER A 130 28.84 -35.94 -14.80
C SER A 130 28.49 -34.45 -14.93
N ASN A 131 28.39 -33.97 -16.17
CA ASN A 131 27.91 -32.62 -16.51
C ASN A 131 26.77 -32.19 -15.58
N PRO A 132 26.78 -30.96 -15.03
CA PRO A 132 25.55 -30.34 -14.58
C PRO A 132 24.69 -30.20 -15.85
N ARG A 133 23.70 -31.09 -15.97
CA ARG A 133 22.87 -31.22 -17.16
C ARG A 133 22.31 -29.84 -17.51
N THR A 134 22.71 -29.32 -18.66
CA THR A 134 21.97 -28.27 -19.34
C THR A 134 20.58 -28.83 -19.61
N CYS A 135 19.60 -28.35 -18.83
CA CYS A 135 18.19 -28.59 -19.06
C CYS A 135 17.88 -28.18 -20.51
N SER A 136 17.35 -29.12 -21.29
CA SER A 136 17.01 -28.92 -22.69
C SER A 136 16.16 -27.66 -22.85
N ASP A 137 16.62 -26.78 -23.73
CA ASP A 137 15.94 -25.59 -24.18
C ASP A 137 14.75 -25.99 -25.06
N GLU A 138 13.66 -26.41 -24.43
CA GLU A 138 12.38 -26.57 -25.09
C GLU A 138 11.31 -25.74 -24.37
N GLY A 139 11.16 -24.51 -24.87
CA GLY A 139 9.93 -23.71 -24.83
C GLY A 139 9.62 -22.99 -23.53
N GLU A 140 9.58 -21.65 -23.57
CA GLU A 140 8.84 -20.67 -22.72
C GLU A 140 8.71 -20.85 -21.18
N HIS A 141 9.28 -21.89 -20.60
CA HIS A 141 9.08 -22.28 -19.21
C HIS A 141 10.23 -21.76 -18.36
N ARG A 142 9.89 -21.07 -17.27
CA ARG A 142 10.88 -20.55 -16.34
C ARG A 142 11.62 -21.72 -15.69
N LYS A 143 12.95 -21.68 -15.76
CA LYS A 143 13.84 -22.78 -15.35
C LYS A 143 13.75 -23.12 -13.85
N TYR A 144 13.36 -22.16 -13.03
CA TYR A 144 13.27 -22.29 -11.58
C TYR A 144 11.86 -21.96 -11.11
N ARG A 145 11.45 -22.48 -9.95
CA ARG A 145 10.13 -22.17 -9.37
C ARG A 145 10.15 -22.11 -7.85
N MET A 146 9.31 -21.27 -7.26
CA MET A 146 9.08 -21.24 -5.82
C MET A 146 7.89 -22.11 -5.44
N LYS A 147 7.92 -22.70 -4.25
CA LYS A 147 6.80 -23.48 -3.68
C LYS A 147 6.63 -23.17 -2.21
N PHE A 148 5.39 -23.35 -1.72
CA PHE A 148 5.13 -23.44 -0.30
C PHE A 148 5.30 -24.90 0.15
N GLU A 149 6.10 -25.12 1.20
CA GLU A 149 6.44 -26.46 1.69
C GLU A 149 5.42 -27.02 2.68
N ASN A 150 4.67 -26.14 3.34
CA ASN A 150 3.58 -26.50 4.24
C ASN A 150 2.27 -25.82 3.81
N LYS A 151 1.15 -26.38 4.27
CA LYS A 151 -0.17 -25.96 3.84
C LYS A 151 -0.74 -24.94 4.80
N CYS A 152 -1.47 -23.97 4.28
CA CYS A 152 -2.23 -23.04 5.11
C CYS A 152 -3.54 -23.70 5.57
N CYS A 153 -3.98 -23.45 6.81
CA CYS A 153 -5.31 -23.87 7.25
C CYS A 153 -6.40 -23.27 6.36
N ASP A 154 -7.48 -24.03 6.12
CA ASP A 154 -8.60 -23.59 5.28
C ASP A 154 -9.28 -22.30 5.80
N THR A 155 -9.24 -22.07 7.11
CA THR A 155 -9.77 -20.86 7.74
C THR A 155 -8.72 -20.23 8.64
N GLN A 156 -8.50 -18.94 8.42
CA GLN A 156 -7.59 -18.07 9.16
C GLN A 156 -8.34 -16.83 9.67
N TYR A 157 -7.71 -16.04 10.54
CA TYR A 157 -8.34 -14.86 11.13
C TYR A 157 -7.55 -13.58 10.86
N SER A 158 -8.25 -12.49 10.57
CA SER A 158 -7.61 -11.19 10.40
C SER A 158 -6.98 -10.72 11.72
N ARG A 159 -5.91 -9.94 11.61
CA ARG A 159 -5.10 -9.39 12.72
C ARG A 159 -4.38 -10.45 13.57
N GLN A 160 -4.26 -11.67 13.08
CA GLN A 160 -3.45 -12.74 13.64
C GLN A 160 -2.39 -13.17 12.62
N ASP A 161 -1.27 -13.68 13.12
CA ASP A 161 -0.28 -14.36 12.30
C ASP A 161 -0.92 -15.56 11.60
N ILE A 162 -0.80 -15.60 10.28
CA ILE A 162 -1.22 -16.73 9.46
C ILE A 162 -0.16 -17.82 9.60
N MET A 163 -0.61 -18.97 10.09
CA MET A 163 0.23 -20.14 10.32
C MET A 163 -0.16 -21.27 9.35
N ALA A 164 0.75 -22.20 9.17
CA ALA A 164 0.45 -23.45 8.50
C ALA A 164 -0.42 -24.37 9.39
N ASP A 165 -0.91 -25.46 8.79
CA ASP A 165 -1.72 -26.49 9.44
C ASP A 165 -0.99 -27.28 10.54
N ASP A 166 0.34 -27.26 10.52
CA ASP A 166 1.22 -27.81 11.55
C ASP A 166 1.53 -26.82 12.69
N ASP A 167 0.83 -25.68 12.77
CA ASP A 167 1.07 -24.58 13.72
C ASP A 167 2.47 -23.93 13.61
N HIS A 168 3.21 -24.18 12.51
CA HIS A 168 4.48 -23.52 12.22
C HIS A 168 4.31 -22.35 11.23
N PRO A 169 5.30 -21.45 11.14
CA PRO A 169 5.32 -20.43 10.09
C PRO A 169 5.22 -21.08 8.70
N LEU A 170 4.60 -20.37 7.76
CA LEU A 170 4.60 -20.81 6.37
C LEU A 170 6.03 -20.89 5.84
N LYS A 171 6.33 -21.92 5.07
CA LYS A 171 7.66 -22.21 4.53
C LYS A 171 7.63 -22.10 3.02
N VAL A 172 8.65 -21.47 2.45
CA VAL A 172 8.85 -21.42 1.01
C VAL A 172 10.22 -21.93 0.64
N ALA A 173 10.29 -22.57 -0.53
CA ALA A 173 11.53 -23.08 -1.09
C ALA A 173 11.63 -22.77 -2.58
N ILE A 174 12.87 -22.67 -3.09
CA ILE A 174 13.17 -22.52 -4.52
C ILE A 174 13.68 -23.84 -5.09
N TYR A 175 13.15 -24.19 -6.25
CA TYR A 175 13.38 -25.46 -6.95
C TYR A 175 14.01 -25.26 -8.32
N ASP A 176 14.87 -26.20 -8.69
CA ASP A 176 15.37 -26.36 -10.05
C ASP A 176 14.40 -27.12 -10.98
N CYS A 177 14.84 -27.34 -12.22
CA CYS A 177 14.10 -28.09 -13.24
C CYS A 177 13.91 -29.57 -12.88
N ASP A 178 14.80 -30.14 -12.08
CA ASP A 178 14.72 -31.53 -11.59
C ASP A 178 13.86 -31.63 -10.32
N ASN A 179 13.18 -30.54 -9.94
CA ASN A 179 12.35 -30.43 -8.75
C ASN A 179 13.14 -30.71 -7.45
N ARG A 180 14.38 -30.25 -7.39
CA ARG A 180 15.25 -30.28 -6.20
C ARG A 180 15.40 -28.88 -5.63
N ILE A 181 15.48 -28.79 -4.30
CA ILE A 181 15.71 -27.52 -3.61
C ILE A 181 17.12 -27.04 -3.98
N ILE A 182 17.23 -25.78 -4.40
CA ILE A 182 18.51 -25.16 -4.71
C ILE A 182 19.15 -24.69 -3.40
N THR A 183 20.06 -25.48 -2.85
CA THR A 183 20.70 -25.19 -1.56
C THR A 183 21.92 -24.28 -1.67
N GLU A 184 22.51 -24.15 -2.86
CA GLU A 184 23.76 -23.43 -3.08
C GLU A 184 23.65 -22.37 -4.18
N GLY A 185 24.57 -21.39 -4.14
CA GLY A 185 24.67 -20.32 -5.13
C GLY A 185 23.73 -19.13 -4.89
N PRO A 186 23.69 -18.15 -5.81
CA PRO A 186 22.96 -16.90 -5.60
C PRO A 186 21.44 -17.08 -5.45
N LEU A 187 20.88 -18.11 -6.09
CA LEU A 187 19.46 -18.42 -6.03
C LEU A 187 19.03 -18.95 -4.66
N SER A 188 19.93 -19.63 -3.94
CA SER A 188 19.62 -20.17 -2.60
C SER A 188 19.52 -19.10 -1.52
N SER A 189 19.90 -17.85 -1.85
CA SER A 189 19.88 -16.69 -0.95
C SER A 189 19.10 -15.49 -1.48
N ILE A 190 18.26 -15.70 -2.51
CA ILE A 190 17.45 -14.65 -3.12
C ILE A 190 16.44 -14.08 -2.13
N GLN A 191 16.16 -12.78 -2.23
CA GLN A 191 15.06 -12.16 -1.50
C GLN A 191 13.75 -12.36 -2.26
N VAL A 192 12.71 -12.75 -1.54
CA VAL A 192 11.38 -12.98 -2.10
C VAL A 192 10.39 -12.00 -1.51
N LYS A 193 9.28 -11.74 -2.21
CA LYS A 193 8.18 -10.90 -1.79
C LYS A 193 6.93 -11.74 -1.61
N VAL A 194 6.25 -11.58 -0.49
CA VAL A 194 4.93 -12.19 -0.25
C VAL A 194 3.85 -11.25 -0.77
N VAL A 195 2.89 -11.81 -1.49
CA VAL A 195 1.75 -11.08 -2.07
C VAL A 195 0.44 -11.83 -1.80
N VAL A 196 -0.69 -11.15 -1.98
CA VAL A 196 -2.01 -11.76 -1.84
C VAL A 196 -2.64 -11.90 -3.23
N LEU A 197 -3.22 -13.06 -3.51
CA LEU A 197 -3.89 -13.40 -4.76
C LEU A 197 -5.37 -13.72 -4.54
N HIS A 198 -6.16 -13.62 -5.61
CA HIS A 198 -7.52 -14.16 -5.65
C HIS A 198 -7.53 -15.65 -5.28
N GLY A 199 -8.45 -16.06 -4.39
CA GLY A 199 -8.56 -17.45 -3.95
C GLY A 199 -8.83 -18.46 -5.08
N GLU A 200 -9.36 -18.01 -6.20
CA GLU A 200 -9.61 -18.82 -7.40
C GLU A 200 -8.41 -18.92 -8.35
N PHE A 201 -7.30 -18.25 -8.04
CA PHE A 201 -6.08 -18.32 -8.84
C PHE A 201 -5.61 -19.77 -8.97
N ASN A 202 -5.36 -20.19 -10.21
CA ASN A 202 -4.89 -21.53 -10.57
C ASN A 202 -5.78 -22.69 -10.08
N ASN A 203 -7.11 -22.51 -10.01
CA ASN A 203 -8.05 -23.59 -9.69
C ASN A 203 -8.08 -24.71 -10.75
N ASP A 204 -7.59 -24.43 -11.95
CA ASP A 204 -7.37 -25.40 -13.03
C ASP A 204 -6.05 -26.18 -12.89
N HIS A 205 -5.30 -25.96 -11.79
CA HIS A 205 -4.08 -26.68 -11.44
C HIS A 205 -3.04 -26.71 -12.57
N LYS A 206 -2.90 -25.60 -13.30
CA LYS A 206 -1.84 -25.46 -14.29
C LYS A 206 -0.49 -25.44 -13.59
N GLU A 207 0.46 -26.17 -14.18
CA GLU A 207 1.84 -26.18 -13.70
C GLU A 207 2.54 -24.83 -13.94
N HIS A 208 2.17 -24.15 -15.02
CA HIS A 208 2.80 -22.91 -15.47
C HIS A 208 1.80 -21.79 -15.72
N TRP A 209 2.20 -20.56 -15.42
CA TRP A 209 1.45 -19.34 -15.75
C TRP A 209 2.37 -18.21 -16.18
N LYS A 210 1.81 -17.29 -16.98
CA LYS A 210 2.50 -16.07 -17.39
C LYS A 210 2.65 -15.10 -16.22
N ARG A 211 3.73 -14.32 -16.22
CA ARG A 211 4.04 -13.36 -15.15
C ARG A 211 2.94 -12.32 -15.04
N GLU A 212 2.51 -11.80 -16.17
CA GLU A 212 1.48 -10.77 -16.27
C GLU A 212 0.18 -11.26 -15.64
N TYR A 213 -0.17 -12.53 -15.89
CA TYR A 213 -1.35 -13.15 -15.31
C TYR A 213 -1.25 -13.28 -13.79
N PHE A 214 -0.09 -13.64 -13.24
CA PHE A 214 0.13 -13.65 -11.79
C PHE A 214 -0.04 -12.24 -11.19
N HIS A 215 0.57 -11.24 -11.82
CA HIS A 215 0.51 -9.85 -11.37
C HIS A 215 -0.91 -9.27 -11.42
N GLU A 216 -1.67 -9.57 -12.48
CA GLU A 216 -3.07 -9.15 -12.62
C GLU A 216 -3.96 -9.73 -11.51
N LYS A 217 -3.62 -10.90 -10.98
CA LYS A 217 -4.39 -11.61 -9.97
C LYS A 217 -4.01 -11.24 -8.53
N MET A 218 -3.08 -10.31 -8.35
CA MET A 218 -2.77 -9.74 -7.04
C MET A 218 -3.91 -8.86 -6.52
N ILE A 219 -4.24 -9.04 -5.24
CA ILE A 219 -5.28 -8.29 -4.54
C ILE A 219 -4.66 -7.20 -3.69
N SER A 220 -5.20 -6.00 -3.81
CA SER A 220 -5.00 -4.89 -2.88
C SER A 220 -6.19 -4.72 -1.94
N SER A 221 -6.05 -3.85 -0.94
CA SER A 221 -7.15 -3.51 -0.05
C SER A 221 -8.29 -2.81 -0.82
N ARG A 222 -9.53 -2.99 -0.34
CA ARG A 222 -10.68 -2.27 -0.91
C ARG A 222 -10.56 -0.75 -0.65
N PRO A 223 -11.22 0.10 -1.48
CA PRO A 223 -11.11 1.55 -1.37
C PRO A 223 -11.34 2.07 0.06
N GLY A 224 -10.44 2.96 0.52
CA GLY A 224 -10.53 3.58 1.85
C GLY A 224 -10.07 2.69 3.02
N LYS A 225 -9.42 1.55 2.76
CA LYS A 225 -8.82 0.69 3.80
C LYS A 225 -7.28 0.73 3.75
N PRO A 226 -6.60 0.49 4.89
CA PRO A 226 -5.15 0.31 4.90
C PRO A 226 -4.73 -0.89 4.02
N PRO A 227 -3.43 -1.06 3.73
CA PRO A 227 -2.93 -2.21 2.97
C PRO A 227 -3.49 -3.54 3.47
N LEU A 228 -3.69 -4.50 2.57
CA LEU A 228 -4.37 -5.75 2.93
C LEU A 228 -3.56 -6.57 3.93
N LEU A 229 -2.24 -6.57 3.80
CA LEU A 229 -1.32 -7.09 4.82
C LEU A 229 -0.91 -5.95 5.77
N SER A 230 -0.57 -6.29 7.02
CA SER A 230 -0.10 -5.32 8.01
C SER A 230 1.21 -4.65 7.60
N GLU A 231 2.06 -5.37 6.86
CA GLU A 231 3.34 -4.90 6.36
C GLU A 231 3.70 -5.62 5.06
N ASP A 232 4.62 -5.05 4.29
CA ASP A 232 5.21 -5.72 3.15
C ASP A 232 6.29 -6.69 3.62
N LEU A 233 6.21 -7.94 3.18
CA LEU A 233 7.09 -9.01 3.65
C LEU A 233 8.11 -9.40 2.58
N TYR A 234 9.39 -9.26 2.93
CA TYR A 234 10.51 -9.56 2.05
C TYR A 234 11.50 -10.58 2.62
N PRO A 235 11.08 -11.83 2.92
CA PRO A 235 11.97 -12.83 3.48
C PRO A 235 13.12 -13.16 2.51
N ARG A 236 14.29 -13.46 3.07
CA ARG A 236 15.45 -13.92 2.31
C ARG A 236 15.57 -15.43 2.47
N LEU A 237 15.81 -16.13 1.36
CA LEU A 237 16.09 -17.56 1.41
C LEU A 237 17.44 -17.80 2.11
N GLU A 238 17.52 -18.88 2.87
CA GLU A 238 18.73 -19.40 3.49
C GLU A 238 18.84 -20.87 3.11
N GLY A 239 19.86 -21.23 2.31
CA GLY A 239 19.98 -22.59 1.78
C GLY A 239 18.79 -22.99 0.91
N GLY A 240 18.17 -22.03 0.21
CA GLY A 240 17.05 -22.27 -0.70
C GLY A 240 15.68 -22.27 -0.05
N MET A 241 15.59 -22.03 1.27
CA MET A 241 14.33 -22.05 2.02
C MET A 241 14.17 -20.83 2.90
N ALA A 242 12.93 -20.43 3.21
CA ALA A 242 12.65 -19.41 4.21
C ALA A 242 11.35 -19.69 4.96
N ASN A 243 11.37 -19.40 6.27
CA ASN A 243 10.16 -19.26 7.06
C ASN A 243 9.59 -17.85 6.85
N ILE A 244 8.30 -17.76 6.62
CA ILE A 244 7.56 -16.51 6.48
C ILE A 244 6.89 -16.18 7.81
N TYR A 245 7.38 -15.13 8.45
CA TYR A 245 6.81 -14.58 9.68
C TYR A 245 6.00 -13.32 9.39
N GLY A 246 5.09 -12.94 10.31
CA GLY A 246 4.42 -11.65 10.26
C GLY A 246 3.31 -11.51 9.22
N VAL A 247 2.87 -12.61 8.58
CA VAL A 247 1.73 -12.57 7.66
C VAL A 247 0.47 -12.25 8.46
N LYS A 248 0.01 -11.00 8.41
CA LYS A 248 -1.19 -10.54 9.11
C LYS A 248 -2.11 -9.81 8.15
N PHE A 249 -3.34 -10.29 8.00
CA PHE A 249 -4.36 -9.61 7.20
C PHE A 249 -5.05 -8.51 8.02
N GLN A 250 -5.20 -7.31 7.45
CA GLN A 250 -5.90 -6.20 8.09
C GLN A 250 -7.43 -6.27 7.89
N ASP A 251 -7.89 -6.94 6.84
CA ASP A 251 -9.30 -7.11 6.49
C ASP A 251 -9.61 -8.60 6.29
N ASN A 252 -10.89 -8.96 6.29
CA ASN A 252 -11.35 -10.33 6.04
C ASN A 252 -11.47 -10.61 4.53
N SER A 253 -11.67 -11.86 4.13
CA SER A 253 -11.81 -12.23 2.72
C SER A 253 -13.22 -12.03 2.17
N SER A 254 -14.19 -11.56 2.95
CA SER A 254 -15.59 -11.49 2.51
C SER A 254 -15.85 -10.40 1.47
N PHE A 255 -14.91 -9.47 1.25
CA PHE A 255 -15.06 -8.41 0.26
C PHE A 255 -14.71 -8.85 -1.17
N VAL A 256 -14.07 -10.02 -1.34
CA VAL A 256 -13.83 -10.60 -2.66
C VAL A 256 -14.88 -11.64 -3.01
N PRO A 257 -15.24 -11.82 -4.30
CA PRO A 257 -16.31 -12.73 -4.71
C PRO A 257 -16.12 -14.18 -4.25
N SER A 258 -14.89 -14.69 -4.35
CA SER A 258 -14.52 -16.05 -3.91
C SER A 258 -14.60 -16.26 -2.40
N LYS A 259 -14.69 -15.17 -1.63
CA LYS A 259 -14.57 -15.14 -0.16
C LYS A 259 -13.28 -15.77 0.36
N ARG A 260 -12.25 -15.89 -0.49
CA ARG A 260 -11.01 -16.62 -0.22
C ARG A 260 -9.81 -15.89 -0.81
N PHE A 261 -8.68 -16.01 -0.15
CA PHE A 261 -7.39 -15.55 -0.63
C PHE A 261 -6.46 -16.73 -0.91
N ARG A 262 -5.40 -16.47 -1.67
CA ARG A 262 -4.18 -17.28 -1.73
C ARG A 262 -3.00 -16.38 -1.38
N LEU A 263 -1.94 -16.95 -0.82
CA LEU A 263 -0.66 -16.26 -0.74
C LEU A 263 0.15 -16.62 -1.97
N GLY A 264 0.80 -15.60 -2.53
CA GLY A 264 1.81 -15.74 -3.56
C GLY A 264 3.18 -15.40 -3.00
N VAL A 265 4.22 -16.01 -3.57
CA VAL A 265 5.62 -15.65 -3.33
C VAL A 265 6.31 -15.47 -4.67
N MET A 266 7.04 -14.37 -4.82
CA MET A 266 7.76 -14.04 -6.05
C MET A 266 9.16 -13.52 -5.73
N ALA A 267 10.08 -13.54 -6.70
CA ALA A 267 11.37 -12.87 -6.51
C ALA A 267 11.15 -11.37 -6.30
N ALA A 268 11.87 -10.77 -5.34
CA ALA A 268 11.81 -9.33 -5.10
C ALA A 268 12.56 -8.53 -6.17
N ASP A 269 13.53 -9.17 -6.84
CA ASP A 269 14.29 -8.60 -7.96
C ASP A 269 13.57 -8.90 -9.28
N ASP A 270 13.16 -7.84 -9.97
CA ASP A 270 12.48 -7.92 -11.27
C ASP A 270 13.31 -8.63 -12.34
N SER A 271 14.64 -8.52 -12.32
CA SER A 271 15.51 -9.18 -13.30
C SER A 271 15.53 -10.71 -13.12
N MET A 272 15.27 -11.18 -11.91
CA MET A 272 15.23 -12.60 -11.56
C MET A 272 13.82 -13.18 -11.69
N SER A 273 12.80 -12.35 -11.57
CA SER A 273 11.39 -12.76 -11.69
C SER A 273 11.01 -13.34 -13.06
N GLU A 274 11.75 -12.98 -14.13
CA GLU A 274 11.57 -13.59 -15.46
C GLU A 274 12.08 -15.03 -15.52
N LYS A 275 13.04 -15.38 -14.67
CA LYS A 275 13.70 -16.71 -14.66
C LYS A 275 13.09 -17.66 -13.64
N ILE A 276 12.34 -17.13 -12.66
CA ILE A 276 11.79 -17.89 -11.54
C ILE A 276 10.26 -17.77 -11.57
N GLN A 277 9.58 -18.90 -11.66
CA GLN A 277 8.12 -18.94 -11.52
C GLN A 277 7.72 -18.73 -10.07
N GLU A 278 6.66 -17.95 -9.88
CA GLU A 278 6.11 -17.64 -8.56
C GLU A 278 5.57 -18.91 -7.88
N GLY A 279 5.55 -18.88 -6.55
CA GLY A 279 4.92 -19.92 -5.74
C GLY A 279 3.54 -19.47 -5.27
N ILE A 280 2.61 -20.39 -5.12
CA ILE A 280 1.28 -20.12 -4.57
C ILE A 280 0.95 -21.10 -3.45
N SER A 281 0.24 -20.60 -2.43
CA SER A 281 -0.32 -21.44 -1.38
C SER A 281 -1.65 -22.06 -1.81
N GLU A 282 -2.14 -22.97 -0.99
CA GLU A 282 -3.56 -23.32 -0.99
C GLU A 282 -4.43 -22.10 -0.71
N SER A 283 -5.67 -22.11 -1.22
CA SER A 283 -6.63 -21.07 -0.90
C SER A 283 -7.14 -21.22 0.52
N PHE A 284 -7.48 -20.11 1.17
CA PHE A 284 -8.06 -20.10 2.51
C PHE A 284 -9.00 -18.91 2.72
N ALA A 285 -9.95 -19.05 3.64
CA ALA A 285 -10.83 -17.97 4.07
C ALA A 285 -10.18 -17.19 5.21
N VAL A 286 -10.22 -15.86 5.17
CA VAL A 286 -9.82 -15.00 6.28
C VAL A 286 -11.08 -14.44 6.93
N ARG A 287 -11.36 -14.84 8.17
CA ARG A 287 -12.54 -14.40 8.93
C ARG A 287 -12.20 -13.25 9.86
N ASP A 288 -13.22 -12.49 10.22
CA ASP A 288 -13.09 -11.46 11.24
C ASP A 288 -13.07 -12.08 12.64
N ARG A 289 -12.13 -11.64 13.49
CA ARG A 289 -12.02 -12.05 14.88
C ARG A 289 -13.28 -11.82 15.70
N ARG A 290 -14.15 -10.86 15.32
CA ARG A 290 -15.46 -10.65 15.96
C ARG A 290 -16.34 -11.91 15.97
N GLY A 291 -16.10 -12.84 15.04
CA GLY A 291 -16.79 -14.14 15.00
C GLY A 291 -16.24 -15.19 15.97
N LEU A 292 -15.02 -15.04 16.46
CA LEU A 292 -14.37 -16.01 17.37
C LEU A 292 -15.05 -16.03 18.75
N CYS A 293 -15.55 -14.87 19.19
CA CYS A 293 -16.22 -14.70 20.49
C CYS A 293 -17.55 -15.46 20.63
N LYS A 294 -18.07 -16.11 19.57
CA LYS A 294 -19.27 -16.95 19.66
C LYS A 294 -18.97 -18.44 19.90
N PHE A 295 -17.74 -18.90 19.68
CA PHE A 295 -17.39 -20.32 19.78
C PHE A 295 -16.55 -20.66 21.01
N THR A 296 -15.80 -19.71 21.57
CA THR A 296 -14.98 -19.95 22.77
C THR A 296 -15.78 -20.02 24.08
N GLN A 297 -17.07 -19.66 24.09
CA GLN A 297 -17.94 -19.84 25.27
C GLN A 297 -18.39 -21.30 25.49
N PHE A 298 -18.24 -22.19 24.51
CA PHE A 298 -18.70 -23.58 24.66
C PHE A 298 -17.61 -24.58 25.09
N TYR A 299 -16.33 -24.23 25.02
CA TYR A 299 -15.23 -25.14 25.37
C TYR A 299 -14.59 -24.86 26.74
N SER A 300 -15.06 -23.86 27.49
CA SER A 300 -14.57 -23.56 28.84
C SER A 300 -15.52 -24.08 29.95
N SER A 301 -16.36 -25.09 29.67
CA SER A 301 -17.34 -25.60 30.65
C SER A 301 -17.28 -27.11 30.87
N PHE A 302 -16.26 -27.80 30.37
CA PHE A 302 -15.99 -29.19 30.70
C PHE A 302 -14.50 -29.33 31.04
N ASP A 303 -14.13 -28.90 32.23
CA ASP A 303 -12.97 -29.37 32.99
C ASP A 303 -13.15 -28.91 34.45
N ILE A 304 -14.00 -29.64 35.20
CA ILE A 304 -13.91 -29.90 36.65
C ILE A 304 -14.42 -31.32 36.88
#